data_AF-A0A9D5PPK2-F1
#
_entry.id   AF-A0A9D5PPK2-F1
#
_cell.length_a   1.000
_cell.length_b   1.000
_cell.length_c   1.000
_cell.angle_alpha   90.00
_cell.angle_beta   90.00
_cell.angle_gamma   90.00
#
_symmetry.space_group_name_H-M   'P 1'
#
loop_
_entity.id
_entity.type
_entity.pdbx_description
1 polymer ?
#
loop_
_entity_poly.entity_id
_entity_poly.type
_entity_poly.pdbx_seq_one_letter_code
_entity_poly.pdbx_strand_id
1 'polypeptide(L)'
;MAEEKATVGGKYLEYKGKPLVREGDTICYGDMTDKYVLILEIMSYKEVDGVSVPDDIFIQIINPKNSGDIKNQGSKKGLYDAMGIGLVWLERALM
;
A
#
# COMPACT_ATOMS: atom_id res chain seq x y z
N MET A 1 -2.32 8.05 26.36
CA MET A 1 -1.72 9.16 25.61
C MET A 1 -1.70 8.70 24.16
N ALA A 2 -2.75 9.00 23.41
CA ALA A 2 -2.82 8.68 21.98
C ALA A 2 -2.32 9.93 21.25
N GLU A 3 -1.13 9.86 20.68
CA GLU A 3 -0.59 10.92 19.84
C GLU A 3 -1.41 10.96 18.55
N GLU A 4 -2.31 11.94 18.48
CA GLU A 4 -2.95 12.40 17.25
C GLU A 4 -1.84 13.01 16.38
N LYS A 5 -1.21 12.17 15.53
CA LYS A 5 -0.17 12.64 14.60
C LYS A 5 -0.83 13.41 13.47
N ALA A 6 -0.37 14.65 13.32
CA ALA A 6 -0.89 15.64 12.38
C ALA A 6 -0.98 15.11 10.94
N THR A 7 -2.20 15.03 10.43
CA THR A 7 -2.48 14.78 9.02
C THR A 7 -2.37 16.08 8.23
N VAL A 8 -1.62 16.07 7.13
CA VAL A 8 -1.69 17.12 6.09
C VAL A 8 -3.14 17.19 5.62
N GLY A 9 -3.76 18.37 5.66
CA GLY A 9 -5.21 18.55 5.59
C GLY A 9 -5.90 17.84 4.41
N GLY A 10 -6.60 16.75 4.72
CA GLY A 10 -7.46 16.01 3.79
C GLY A 10 -8.09 14.79 4.47
N LYS A 11 -9.35 14.47 4.16
CA LYS A 11 -9.99 13.21 4.60
C LYS A 11 -9.40 12.05 3.80
N TYR A 12 -8.28 11.49 4.26
CA TYR A 12 -7.75 10.26 3.67
C TYR A 12 -8.64 9.07 4.03
N LEU A 13 -8.68 8.07 3.16
CA LEU A 13 -9.28 6.79 3.52
C LEU A 13 -8.37 6.12 4.55
N GLU A 14 -8.95 5.63 5.63
CA GLU A 14 -8.22 4.88 6.65
C GLU A 14 -8.59 3.41 6.57
N TYR A 15 -7.58 2.55 6.62
CA TYR A 15 -7.75 1.11 6.71
C TYR A 15 -6.94 0.58 7.88
N LYS A 16 -7.60 -0.13 8.81
CA LYS A 16 -6.98 -0.64 10.05
C LYS A 16 -6.19 0.41 10.85
N GLY A 17 -6.66 1.67 10.85
CA GLY A 17 -6.02 2.76 11.59
C GLY A 17 -4.74 3.31 10.96
N LYS A 18 -4.47 3.01 9.68
CA LYS A 18 -3.40 3.64 8.88
C LYS A 18 -4.00 4.29 7.63
N PRO A 19 -3.40 5.39 7.14
CA PRO A 19 -3.89 6.04 5.94
C PRO A 19 -3.64 5.16 4.71
N LEU A 20 -4.63 5.18 3.82
CA LEU A 20 -4.67 4.50 2.55
C LEU A 20 -4.97 5.54 1.49
N VAL A 21 -4.03 5.73 0.57
CA VAL A 21 -4.14 6.70 -0.52
C VAL A 21 -4.04 5.96 -1.82
N ARG A 22 -4.90 6.30 -2.77
CA ARG A 22 -4.83 5.79 -4.14
C ARG A 22 -4.69 6.96 -5.09
N GLU A 23 -3.70 6.88 -5.97
CA GLU A 23 -3.49 7.80 -7.07
C GLU A 23 -3.37 6.97 -8.36
N GLY A 24 -4.40 7.03 -9.21
CA GLY A 24 -4.46 6.23 -10.44
C GLY A 24 -4.37 4.72 -10.19
N ASP A 25 -3.29 4.12 -10.69
CA ASP A 25 -2.97 2.69 -10.59
C ASP A 25 -2.10 2.34 -9.38
N THR A 26 -1.66 3.34 -8.63
CA THR A 26 -0.80 3.16 -7.46
C THR A 26 -1.60 3.37 -6.17
N ILE A 27 -1.47 2.42 -5.25
CA ILE A 27 -2.10 2.45 -3.93
C ILE A 27 -0.97 2.43 -2.88
N CYS A 28 -0.94 3.46 -2.05
CA CYS A 28 0.00 3.61 -0.96
C CYS A 28 -0.72 3.39 0.37
N TYR A 29 -0.13 2.56 1.23
CA TYR A 29 -0.64 2.22 2.55
C TYR A 29 0.45 2.35 3.61
N GLY A 30 0.16 3.10 4.67
CA GLY A 30 1.08 3.29 5.79
C GLY A 30 1.25 4.75 6.17
N ASP A 31 1.79 4.98 7.36
CA ASP A 31 2.04 6.32 7.86
C ASP A 31 3.38 6.82 7.32
N MET A 32 3.44 8.03 6.76
CA MET A 32 4.68 8.62 6.25
C MET A 32 5.72 8.89 7.36
N THR A 33 5.31 8.82 8.63
CA THR A 33 6.19 8.90 9.79
C THR A 33 6.81 7.56 10.16
N ASP A 34 6.29 6.44 9.66
CA ASP A 34 6.87 5.11 9.84
C ASP A 34 8.15 4.94 9.00
N LYS A 35 8.96 3.94 9.35
CA LYS A 35 10.21 3.63 8.63
C LYS A 35 9.97 3.07 7.24
N TYR A 36 8.85 2.38 7.05
CA TYR A 36 8.48 1.72 5.80
C TYR A 36 7.00 1.96 5.50
N VAL A 37 6.67 2.03 4.22
CA VAL A 37 5.31 2.10 3.69
C VAL A 37 5.12 1.03 2.62
N LEU A 38 3.88 0.60 2.43
CA LEU A 38 3.48 -0.36 1.41
C LEU A 38 3.00 0.40 0.17
N ILE A 39 3.55 0.06 -0.99
CA ILE A 39 3.10 0.51 -2.29
C ILE A 39 2.61 -0.70 -3.08
N LEU A 40 1.44 -0.56 -3.71
CA LEU A 40 0.80 -1.53 -4.57
C LEU A 40 0.54 -0.85 -5.91
N GLU A 41 1.18 -1.32 -6.96
CA GLU A 41 1.04 -0.79 -8.32
C GLU A 41 0.29 -1.78 -9.19
N ILE A 42 -0.82 -1.33 -9.78
CA ILE A 42 -1.65 -2.15 -10.66
C ILE A 42 -0.99 -2.20 -12.04
N MET A 43 -0.47 -3.37 -12.40
CA MET A 43 0.21 -3.61 -13.66
C MET A 43 -0.75 -4.00 -14.78
N SER A 44 -1.86 -4.66 -14.44
CA SER A 44 -2.85 -5.10 -15.40
C SER A 44 -4.26 -5.12 -14.82
N TYR A 45 -5.24 -5.01 -15.72
CA TYR A 45 -6.65 -5.14 -15.42
C TYR A 45 -7.23 -6.32 -16.21
N LYS A 46 -8.17 -7.03 -15.60
CA LYS A 46 -8.98 -8.06 -16.24
C LYS A 46 -10.45 -7.65 -16.20
N GLU A 47 -11.20 -8.04 -17.21
CA GLU A 47 -12.64 -7.85 -17.22
C GLU A 47 -13.31 -9.08 -16.58
N VAL A 48 -14.13 -8.85 -15.55
CA VAL A 48 -14.93 -9.87 -14.87
C VAL A 48 -16.35 -9.34 -14.79
N ASP A 49 -17.30 -10.05 -15.41
CA ASP A 49 -18.71 -9.66 -15.44
C ASP A 49 -18.96 -8.22 -15.94
N GLY A 50 -18.15 -7.76 -16.92
CA GLY A 50 -18.21 -6.40 -17.47
C GLY A 50 -17.59 -5.31 -16.58
N VAL A 51 -16.92 -5.70 -15.50
CA VAL A 51 -16.20 -4.78 -14.60
C VAL A 51 -14.70 -4.98 -14.76
N SER A 52 -13.95 -3.89 -14.93
CA SER A 52 -12.49 -3.92 -15.00
C SER A 52 -11.90 -4.01 -13.58
N VAL A 53 -11.29 -5.14 -13.27
CA VAL A 53 -10.74 -5.50 -11.96
C VAL A 53 -9.22 -5.62 -12.05
N PRO A 54 -8.44 -5.09 -11.09
CA PRO A 54 -6.99 -5.30 -11.06
C PRO A 54 -6.63 -6.80 -11.04
N ASP A 55 -5.79 -7.24 -11.98
CA ASP A 55 -5.28 -8.62 -12.03
C ASP A 55 -3.85 -8.69 -11.49
N ASP A 56 -2.84 -8.22 -12.21
CA ASP A 56 -1.48 -8.23 -11.69
C ASP A 56 -1.18 -6.97 -10.89
N ILE A 57 -0.77 -7.15 -9.64
CA ILE A 57 -0.34 -6.08 -8.76
C ILE A 57 1.09 -6.33 -8.33
N PHE A 58 1.91 -5.31 -8.51
CA PHE A 58 3.26 -5.23 -8.00
C PHE A 58 3.24 -4.63 -6.60
N ILE A 59 3.91 -5.28 -5.66
CA ILE A 59 3.91 -4.98 -4.23
C ILE A 59 5.32 -4.57 -3.87
N GLN A 60 5.47 -3.45 -3.18
CA GLN A 60 6.76 -2.95 -2.73
C GLN A 60 6.65 -2.41 -1.30
N ILE A 61 7.61 -2.77 -0.46
CA ILE A 61 7.81 -2.12 0.84
C ILE A 61 9.00 -1.18 0.68
N ILE A 62 8.74 0.12 0.74
CA ILE A 62 9.76 1.15 0.54
C ILE A 62 9.90 2.03 1.77
N ASN A 63 11.06 2.64 1.94
CA ASN A 63 11.24 3.68 2.94
C ASN A 63 10.80 5.04 2.37
N PRO A 64 9.82 5.73 2.97
CA PRO A 64 9.35 7.03 2.45
C PRO A 64 10.42 8.13 2.52
N LYS A 65 11.42 7.99 3.40
CA LYS A 65 12.55 8.94 3.52
C LYS A 65 13.66 8.67 2.52
N ASN A 66 13.72 7.45 1.98
CA ASN A 66 14.70 7.05 0.98
C ASN A 66 14.04 6.06 0.02
N SER A 67 13.32 6.58 -0.98
CA SER A 67 12.51 5.77 -1.90
C SER A 67 13.31 4.73 -2.69
N GLY A 68 14.65 4.81 -2.71
CA GLY A 68 15.53 3.78 -3.28
C GLY A 68 15.78 2.55 -2.37
N ASP A 69 15.41 2.63 -1.09
CA ASP A 69 15.52 1.52 -0.14
C ASP A 69 14.25 0.65 -0.20
N ILE A 70 14.29 -0.35 -1.08
CA ILE A 70 13.23 -1.36 -1.21
C ILE A 70 13.56 -2.51 -0.28
N LYS A 71 12.72 -2.73 0.74
CA LYS A 71 12.90 -3.83 1.68
C LYS A 71 12.46 -5.16 1.10
N ASN A 72 11.23 -5.17 0.55
CA ASN A 72 10.62 -6.33 -0.08
C ASN A 72 9.92 -5.88 -1.36
N GLN A 73 9.88 -6.77 -2.36
CA GLN A 73 9.12 -6.58 -3.57
C GLN A 73 8.59 -7.92 -4.08
N GLY A 74 7.48 -7.89 -4.81
CA GLY A 74 6.96 -9.07 -5.49
C GLY A 74 5.69 -8.74 -6.26
N SER A 75 5.19 -9.70 -7.04
CA SER A 75 3.92 -9.57 -7.75
C SER A 75 2.92 -10.60 -7.27
N LYS A 76 1.65 -10.21 -7.24
CA LYS A 76 0.53 -11.11 -6.98
C LYS A 76 -0.60 -10.85 -7.96
N LYS A 77 -1.33 -11.93 -8.23
CA LYS A 77 -2.60 -11.86 -8.94
C LYS A 77 -3.71 -11.56 -7.95
N GLY A 78 -4.49 -10.54 -8.25
CA GLY A 78 -5.57 -9.99 -7.43
C GLY A 78 -5.07 -8.98 -6.39
N LEU A 79 -5.81 -7.87 -6.28
CA LEU A 79 -5.59 -6.87 -5.25
C LEU A 79 -5.72 -7.42 -3.83
N TYR A 80 -6.61 -8.38 -3.62
CA TYR A 80 -6.84 -8.99 -2.31
C TYR A 80 -5.59 -9.73 -1.80
N ASP A 81 -5.03 -10.63 -2.60
CA ASP A 81 -3.82 -11.37 -2.26
C ASP A 81 -2.61 -10.43 -2.12
N ALA A 82 -2.50 -9.43 -3.01
CA ALA A 82 -1.43 -8.44 -2.98
C ALA A 82 -1.45 -7.60 -1.69
N MET A 83 -2.63 -7.13 -1.30
CA MET A 83 -2.84 -6.42 -0.04
C MET A 83 -2.52 -7.32 1.16
N GLY A 84 -3.03 -8.56 1.17
CA GLY A 84 -2.81 -9.50 2.27
C GLY A 84 -1.33 -9.77 2.55
N ILE A 85 -0.55 -10.08 1.51
CA ILE A 85 0.90 -10.31 1.67
C ILE A 85 1.65 -9.00 1.97
N GLY A 86 1.23 -7.88 1.37
CA GLY A 86 1.81 -6.56 1.58
C GLY A 86 1.69 -6.11 3.03
N LEU A 87 0.54 -6.32 3.66
CA LEU A 87 0.33 -6.04 5.09
C LEU A 87 1.28 -6.86 5.96
N VAL A 88 1.38 -8.17 5.71
CA VAL A 88 2.29 -9.05 6.47
C VAL A 88 3.74 -8.61 6.32
N TRP A 89 4.17 -8.21 5.12
CA TRP A 89 5.52 -7.69 4.92
C TRP A 89 5.75 -6.36 5.63
N LEU A 90 4.79 -5.45 5.58
CA LEU A 90 4.86 -4.16 6.26
C LEU A 90 4.95 -4.34 7.78
N GLU A 91 4.08 -5.18 8.37
CA GLU A 91 4.10 -5.48 9.80
C GLU A 91 5.45 -6.08 10.24
N ARG A 92 6.04 -6.97 9.44
CA ARG A 92 7.38 -7.54 9.71
C ARG A 92 8.51 -6.53 9.54
N ALA A 93 8.36 -5.56 8.64
CA ALA A 93 9.36 -4.53 8.42
C ALA A 93 9.35 -3.44 9.51
N LEU A 94 8.20 -3.26 10.17
CA LEU A 94 7.98 -2.31 11.28
C LEU A 94 8.16 -2.93 12.67
N MET A 95 8.38 -4.26 12.75
CA MET A 95 8.78 -4.98 13.97
C MET A 95 10.28 -4.80 14.26
#